data_AF-A0AA92C7J5-F1
#
_entry.id   AF-A0AA92C7J5-F1
#
_cell.length_a   1.000
_cell.length_b   1.000
_cell.length_c   1.000
_cell.angle_alpha   90.00
_cell.angle_beta   90.00
_cell.angle_gamma   90.00
#
_symmetry.space_group_name_H-M   'P 1'
#
loop_
_entity.id
_entity.type
_entity.pdbx_description
1 polymer ?
#
loop_
_entity_poly.entity_id
_entity_poly.type
_entity_poly.pdbx_seq_one_letter_code
_entity_poly.pdbx_strand_id
1 'polypeptide(L)'
;MTKTVMATRAGVYGHFREEGEVFEIATENHFSAFWMTEISPEEALARQATARKRAEAQRHGTETSRADNVEIEALRAEIAEKNAEIERLMRNAPVASAEKTAADVVKMASDPGVEFMTFKAAARKLLGEATPSTKAEIIAALEDKVSQG
;
A
#
# COMPACT_ATOMS: atom_id res chain seq x y z
N MET A 1 -3.25 23.13 54.00
CA MET A 1 -3.48 21.87 53.27
C MET A 1 -3.09 22.10 51.82
N THR A 2 -2.42 21.13 51.19
CA THR A 2 -2.15 21.17 49.75
C THR A 2 -3.45 20.88 48.99
N LYS A 3 -3.62 21.51 47.83
CA LYS A 3 -4.77 21.27 46.93
C LYS A 3 -4.26 20.92 45.55
N THR A 4 -4.89 19.92 44.93
CA THR A 4 -4.66 19.58 43.53
C THR A 4 -5.58 20.45 42.67
N VAL A 5 -5.00 21.19 41.74
CA VAL A 5 -5.72 22.13 40.89
C VAL A 5 -5.34 21.92 39.43
N MET A 6 -6.23 22.33 38.54
CA MET A 6 -6.00 22.39 37.11
C MET A 6 -6.05 23.85 36.67
N ALA A 7 -5.05 24.28 35.90
CA ALA A 7 -5.09 25.58 35.23
C ALA A 7 -6.25 25.61 34.24
N THR A 8 -7.16 26.55 34.39
CA THR A 8 -8.20 26.84 33.39
C THR A 8 -7.73 27.87 32.36
N ARG A 9 -6.58 28.51 32.63
CA ARG A 9 -5.94 29.50 31.77
C ARG A 9 -4.43 29.43 31.95
N ALA A 10 -3.69 29.86 30.93
CA ALA A 10 -2.25 30.03 31.05
C ALA A 10 -1.91 31.05 32.15
N GLY A 11 -0.93 30.72 33.00
CA GLY A 11 -0.57 31.53 34.15
C GLY A 11 0.77 31.10 34.75
N VAL A 12 1.16 31.69 35.88
CA VAL A 12 2.44 31.40 36.53
C VAL A 12 2.21 30.98 37.97
N TYR A 13 2.67 29.77 38.30
CA TYR A 13 2.80 29.29 39.67
C TYR A 13 4.09 28.49 39.80
N GLY A 14 5.13 29.13 40.34
CA GLY A 14 6.51 28.66 40.30
C GLY A 14 7.13 28.82 38.91
N HIS A 15 6.53 28.20 37.89
CA HIS A 15 6.84 28.36 36.47
C HIS A 15 5.58 28.61 35.66
N PHE A 16 5.75 28.91 34.37
CA PHE A 16 4.65 29.05 33.43
C PHE A 16 3.88 27.73 33.32
N ARG A 17 2.57 27.81 33.46
CA ARG A 17 1.63 26.69 33.38
C ARG A 17 0.67 26.93 32.23
N GLU A 18 0.42 25.88 31.45
CA GLU A 18 -0.51 25.94 30.33
C GLU A 18 -1.94 25.63 30.77
N GLU A 19 -2.92 26.05 29.96
CA GLU A 19 -4.31 25.67 30.17
C GLU A 19 -4.47 24.14 30.13
N GLY A 20 -5.17 23.58 31.11
CA GLY A 20 -5.39 22.15 31.30
C GLY A 20 -4.28 21.45 32.11
N GLU A 21 -3.20 22.16 32.48
CA GLU A 21 -2.13 21.59 33.28
C GLU A 21 -2.55 21.37 34.73
N VAL A 22 -2.25 20.19 35.26
CA VAL A 22 -2.58 19.79 36.64
C VAL A 22 -1.36 19.91 37.54
N PHE A 23 -1.52 20.55 38.69
CA PHE A 23 -0.44 20.74 39.65
C PHE A 23 -0.96 20.92 41.08
N GLU A 24 -0.05 20.87 42.05
CA GLU A 24 -0.37 21.06 43.46
C GLU A 24 0.00 22.47 43.92
N ILE A 25 -0.91 23.09 44.68
CA ILE A 25 -0.63 24.34 45.38
C ILE A 25 -0.34 24.06 46.86
N ALA A 26 0.65 24.78 47.40
CA ALA A 26 1.15 24.57 48.76
C ALA A 26 0.16 25.06 49.83
N THR A 27 -0.59 26.11 49.52
CA THR A 27 -1.51 26.78 50.43
C THR A 27 -2.75 27.26 49.70
N GLU A 28 -3.87 27.33 50.41
CA GLU A 28 -5.16 27.78 49.86
C GLU A 28 -5.14 29.23 49.36
N ASN A 29 -4.31 30.11 49.96
CA ASN A 29 -4.14 31.48 49.48
C ASN A 29 -3.55 31.59 48.07
N HIS A 30 -2.96 30.50 47.54
CA HIS A 30 -2.46 30.45 46.16
C HIS A 30 -3.54 30.01 45.17
N PHE A 31 -4.70 29.57 45.65
CA PHE A 31 -5.83 29.23 44.80
C PHE A 31 -6.44 30.51 44.22
N SER A 32 -6.68 30.51 42.91
CA SER A 32 -7.46 31.56 42.28
C SER A 32 -8.43 30.97 41.27
N ALA A 33 -9.72 31.05 41.59
CA ALA A 33 -10.82 30.61 40.74
C ALA A 33 -10.84 31.25 39.33
N PHE A 34 -10.15 32.39 39.14
CA PHE A 34 -10.03 33.04 37.83
C PHE A 34 -9.16 32.27 36.82
N TRP A 35 -8.20 31.46 37.29
CA TRP A 35 -7.25 30.74 36.41
C TRP A 35 -7.02 29.29 36.81
N MET A 36 -7.63 28.83 37.90
CA MET A 36 -7.51 27.46 38.41
C MET A 36 -8.88 26.92 38.81
N THR A 37 -9.05 25.61 38.70
CA THR A 37 -10.15 24.86 39.32
C THR A 37 -9.58 23.77 40.22
N GLU A 38 -10.21 23.55 41.38
CA GLU A 38 -9.90 22.38 42.20
C GLU A 38 -10.37 21.13 41.48
N ILE A 39 -9.54 20.08 41.51
CA ILE A 39 -9.87 18.77 40.97
C ILE A 39 -9.52 17.71 41.99
N SER A 40 -10.21 16.58 41.94
CA SER A 40 -9.89 15.48 42.84
C SER A 40 -8.54 14.85 42.44
N PRO A 41 -7.80 14.24 43.39
CA PRO A 41 -6.59 13.49 43.06
C PRO A 41 -6.83 12.36 42.06
N GLU A 42 -8.03 11.76 42.06
CA GLU A 42 -8.43 10.72 41.11
C GLU A 42 -8.58 11.28 39.69
N GLU A 43 -9.23 12.43 39.53
CA GLU A 43 -9.37 13.11 38.24
C GLU A 43 -8.02 13.60 37.70
N ALA A 44 -7.14 14.07 38.59
CA ALA A 44 -5.76 14.45 38.27
C ALA A 44 -4.98 13.27 37.68
N LEU A 45 -5.03 12.11 38.34
CA LEU A 45 -4.37 10.88 37.90
C LEU A 45 -4.94 10.38 36.58
N ALA A 46 -6.27 10.40 36.41
CA ALA A 46 -6.92 9.98 35.17
C ALA A 46 -6.48 10.84 33.98
N ARG A 47 -6.37 12.15 34.17
CA ARG A 47 -5.88 13.09 33.14
C ARG A 47 -4.40 12.88 32.82
N GLN A 48 -3.55 12.72 33.82
CA GLN A 48 -2.13 12.43 33.61
C GLN A 48 -1.93 11.09 32.87
N ALA A 49 -2.68 10.05 33.24
CA ALA A 49 -2.66 8.76 32.55
C ALA A 49 -3.12 8.89 31.08
N THR A 50 -4.14 9.71 30.83
CA THR A 50 -4.64 9.97 29.47
C THR A 50 -3.60 10.73 28.62
N ALA A 51 -2.97 11.76 29.20
CA ALA A 51 -1.90 12.51 28.54
C ALA A 51 -0.71 11.59 28.21
N ARG A 52 -0.32 10.72 29.15
CA ARG A 52 0.75 9.74 28.94
C ARG A 52 0.40 8.74 27.84
N LYS A 53 -0.80 8.17 27.84
CA LYS A 53 -1.28 7.28 26.77
C LYS A 53 -1.27 7.97 25.41
N ARG A 54 -1.67 9.24 25.34
CA ARG A 54 -1.64 10.03 24.10
C ARG A 54 -0.21 10.27 23.60
N ALA A 55 0.71 10.59 24.50
CA ALA A 55 2.13 10.76 24.15
C ALA A 55 2.76 9.44 23.69
N GLU A 56 2.43 8.33 24.34
CA GLU A 56 2.89 6.99 23.95
C GLU A 56 2.31 6.57 22.59
N ALA A 57 1.03 6.83 22.33
CA ALA A 57 0.41 6.59 21.03
C ALA A 57 1.05 7.43 19.90
N GLN A 58 1.42 8.68 20.16
CA GLN A 58 2.14 9.52 19.20
C GLN A 58 3.54 8.99 18.90
N ARG A 59 4.27 8.54 19.94
CA ARG A 59 5.58 7.91 19.76
C ARG A 59 5.47 6.64 18.93
N HIS A 60 4.54 5.76 19.29
CA HIS A 60 4.29 4.52 18.56
C HIS A 60 3.89 4.81 17.10
N GLY A 61 3.00 5.77 16.85
CA GLY A 61 2.62 6.16 15.49
C GLY A 61 3.78 6.74 14.66
N THR A 62 4.70 7.46 15.29
CA THR A 62 5.91 7.99 14.64
C THR A 62 6.89 6.86 14.31
N GLU A 63 7.04 5.90 15.22
CA GLU A 63 7.91 4.73 15.05
C GLU A 63 7.40 3.78 13.97
N THR A 64 6.09 3.48 13.95
CA THR A 64 5.47 2.68 12.87
C THR A 64 5.62 3.37 11.53
N SER A 65 5.32 4.68 11.43
CA SER A 65 5.47 5.42 10.17
C SER A 65 6.91 5.41 9.64
N ARG A 66 7.91 5.40 10.53
CA ARG A 66 9.32 5.29 10.14
C ARG A 66 9.64 3.88 9.64
N ALA A 67 9.16 2.84 10.31
CA ALA A 67 9.36 1.46 9.88
C ALA A 67 8.72 1.21 8.51
N ASP A 68 7.47 1.64 8.32
CA ASP A 68 6.73 1.51 7.07
C ASP A 68 7.45 2.22 5.91
N ASN A 69 7.98 3.42 6.16
CA ASN A 69 8.74 4.16 5.15
C ASN A 69 10.03 3.44 4.73
N VAL A 70 10.73 2.77 5.66
CA VAL A 70 11.93 1.98 5.33
C VAL A 70 11.57 0.76 4.50
N GLU A 71 10.48 0.07 4.85
CA GLU A 71 10.00 -1.10 4.10
C GLU A 71 9.53 -0.72 2.69
N ILE A 72 8.84 0.41 2.54
CA ILE A 72 8.44 0.94 1.22
C ILE A 72 9.66 1.20 0.34
N GLU A 73 10.71 1.83 0.86
CA GLU A 73 11.92 2.10 0.08
C GLU A 73 12.65 0.80 -0.31
N ALA A 74 12.69 -0.20 0.59
CA ALA A 74 13.26 -1.51 0.27
C ALA A 74 12.49 -2.23 -0.84
N LEU A 75 11.15 -2.22 -0.78
CA LEU A 75 10.29 -2.81 -1.81
C LEU A 75 10.43 -2.09 -3.15
N ARG A 76 10.57 -0.76 -3.16
CA ARG A 76 10.83 0.01 -4.38
C ARG A 76 12.18 -0.37 -5.03
N ALA A 77 13.21 -0.57 -4.22
CA ALA A 77 14.52 -1.02 -4.70
C ALA A 77 14.43 -2.43 -5.31
N GLU A 78 13.74 -3.36 -4.66
CA GLU A 78 13.53 -4.71 -5.19
C GLU A 78 12.75 -4.70 -6.51
N ILE A 79 11.71 -3.87 -6.64
CA ILE A 79 10.96 -3.71 -7.89
C ILE A 79 11.88 -3.20 -9.01
N ALA A 80 12.75 -2.23 -8.72
CA ALA A 80 13.69 -1.71 -9.70
C ALA A 80 14.68 -2.78 -10.19
N GLU A 81 15.19 -3.60 -9.27
CA GLU A 81 16.08 -4.73 -9.60
C GLU A 81 15.35 -5.78 -10.45
N LYS A 82 14.15 -6.21 -10.05
CA LYS A 82 13.36 -7.17 -10.83
C LYS A 82 13.00 -6.64 -12.22
N ASN A 83 12.68 -5.35 -12.35
CA ASN A 83 12.41 -4.75 -13.65
C ASN A 83 13.66 -4.72 -14.55
N ALA A 84 14.83 -4.41 -14.00
CA ALA A 84 16.09 -4.47 -14.75
C ALA A 84 16.41 -5.90 -15.22
N GLU A 85 16.09 -6.91 -14.41
CA GLU A 85 16.25 -8.31 -14.79
C GLU A 85 15.23 -8.73 -15.86
N ILE A 86 13.97 -8.29 -15.78
CA ILE A 86 12.98 -8.48 -16.85
C ILE A 86 13.51 -7.89 -18.16
N GLU A 87 14.04 -6.66 -18.14
CA GLU A 87 14.61 -6.07 -19.34
C GLU A 87 15.82 -6.85 -19.86
N ARG A 88 16.68 -7.36 -18.98
CA ARG A 88 17.82 -8.20 -19.37
C ARG A 88 17.35 -9.49 -20.04
N LEU A 89 16.35 -10.14 -19.46
CA LEU A 89 15.74 -11.34 -20.02
C LEU A 89 15.00 -11.02 -21.33
N MET A 90 14.36 -9.87 -21.47
CA MET A 90 13.72 -9.44 -22.72
C MET A 90 14.74 -9.11 -23.82
N ARG A 91 15.92 -8.57 -23.47
CA ARG A 91 17.02 -8.32 -24.43
C ARG A 91 17.70 -9.61 -24.90
N ASN A 92 17.80 -10.61 -24.02
CA ASN A 92 18.45 -11.90 -24.31
C ASN A 92 17.48 -13.01 -24.72
N ALA A 93 16.18 -12.80 -24.53
CA ALA A 93 15.18 -13.60 -25.21
C ALA A 93 15.42 -13.40 -26.71
N PRO A 94 15.47 -14.48 -27.51
CA PRO A 94 15.36 -14.30 -28.94
C PRO A 94 14.13 -13.42 -29.15
N VAL A 95 14.31 -12.30 -29.86
CA VAL A 95 13.19 -11.59 -30.45
C VAL A 95 12.58 -12.64 -31.37
N ALA A 96 11.68 -13.45 -30.82
CA ALA A 96 10.63 -14.04 -31.58
C ALA A 96 9.94 -12.82 -32.17
N SER A 97 10.39 -12.43 -33.37
CA SER A 97 9.47 -12.22 -34.46
C SER A 97 8.28 -13.10 -34.13
N ALA A 98 7.19 -12.48 -33.71
CA ALA A 98 5.99 -13.11 -33.23
C ALA A 98 5.30 -13.86 -34.38
N GLU A 99 6.02 -14.80 -34.98
CA GLU A 99 5.55 -15.93 -35.73
C GLU A 99 4.87 -16.80 -34.68
N LYS A 100 3.65 -16.39 -34.35
CA LYS A 100 2.75 -17.15 -33.49
C LYS A 100 2.82 -18.59 -33.97
N THR A 101 3.25 -19.49 -33.09
CA THR A 101 3.37 -20.90 -33.46
C THR A 101 1.97 -21.46 -33.73
N ALA A 102 1.88 -22.59 -34.44
CA ALA A 102 0.57 -23.21 -34.70
C ALA A 102 -0.19 -23.52 -33.40
N ALA A 103 0.52 -23.86 -32.31
CA ALA A 103 -0.06 -24.06 -30.99
C ALA A 103 -0.65 -22.75 -30.38
N ASP A 104 0.02 -21.62 -30.56
CA ASP A 104 -0.48 -20.32 -30.08
C ASP A 104 -1.70 -19.84 -30.88
N VAL A 105 -1.71 -20.11 -32.20
CA VAL A 105 -2.86 -19.76 -33.05
C VAL A 105 -4.06 -20.66 -32.72
N VAL A 106 -3.88 -21.95 -32.44
CA VAL A 106 -4.97 -22.83 -31.95
C VAL A 106 -5.55 -22.32 -30.62
N LYS A 107 -4.70 -21.88 -29.69
CA LYS A 107 -5.16 -21.26 -28.42
C LYS A 107 -5.95 -19.97 -28.65
N MET A 108 -5.55 -19.14 -29.62
CA MET A 108 -6.33 -17.95 -30.02
C MET A 108 -7.72 -18.32 -30.57
N ALA A 109 -7.89 -19.52 -31.12
CA ALA A 109 -9.21 -19.99 -31.55
C ALA A 109 -10.15 -20.26 -30.37
N SER A 110 -9.60 -20.70 -29.23
CA SER A 110 -10.38 -20.99 -28.02
C SER A 110 -10.61 -19.75 -27.14
N ASP A 111 -9.98 -18.62 -27.45
CA ASP A 111 -10.13 -17.38 -26.70
C ASP A 111 -11.41 -16.63 -27.14
N PRO A 112 -12.38 -16.39 -26.23
CA PRO A 112 -13.58 -15.62 -26.54
C PRO A 112 -13.32 -14.14 -26.84
N GLY A 113 -12.15 -13.60 -26.49
CA GLY A 113 -11.74 -12.23 -26.79
C GLY A 113 -11.13 -12.02 -28.19
N VAL A 114 -10.91 -13.09 -28.96
CA VAL A 114 -10.28 -13.02 -30.28
C VAL A 114 -11.32 -13.14 -31.38
N GLU A 115 -11.42 -12.09 -32.20
CA GLU A 115 -12.28 -12.10 -33.38
C GLU A 115 -11.80 -13.13 -34.43
N PHE A 116 -12.74 -13.85 -35.03
CA PHE A 116 -12.45 -14.93 -35.98
C PHE A 116 -11.57 -14.49 -37.16
N MET A 117 -11.71 -13.26 -37.65
CA MET A 117 -10.87 -12.72 -38.73
C MET A 117 -9.40 -12.55 -38.32
N THR A 118 -9.15 -12.19 -37.06
CA THR A 118 -7.79 -12.08 -36.49
C THR A 118 -7.14 -13.45 -36.34
N PHE A 119 -7.91 -14.45 -35.89
CA PHE A 119 -7.48 -15.85 -35.85
C PHE A 119 -7.18 -16.38 -37.27
N LYS A 120 -8.08 -16.15 -38.24
CA LYS A 120 -7.92 -16.58 -39.62
C LYS A 120 -6.69 -15.95 -40.29
N ALA A 121 -6.42 -14.67 -40.06
CA ALA A 121 -5.23 -14.00 -40.56
C ALA A 121 -3.93 -14.59 -39.97
N ALA A 122 -3.93 -14.94 -38.69
CA ALA A 122 -2.80 -15.61 -38.04
C ALA A 122 -2.62 -17.04 -38.59
N ALA A 123 -3.71 -17.78 -38.78
CA ALA A 123 -3.67 -19.12 -39.37
C ALA A 123 -3.19 -19.10 -40.83
N ARG A 124 -3.56 -18.09 -41.62
CA ARG A 124 -3.10 -17.92 -43.01
C ARG A 124 -1.60 -17.73 -43.13
N LYS A 125 -0.97 -17.11 -42.14
CA LYS A 125 0.50 -17.00 -42.09
C LYS A 125 1.18 -18.36 -41.86
N LEU A 126 0.48 -19.32 -41.26
CA LEU A 126 1.01 -20.66 -40.96
C LEU A 126 0.62 -21.71 -42.00
N LEU A 127 -0.62 -21.71 -42.48
CA LEU A 127 -1.15 -22.68 -43.45
C LEU A 127 -1.00 -22.20 -44.91
N GLY A 128 -0.66 -20.93 -45.14
CA GLY A 128 -0.53 -20.35 -46.47
C GLY A 128 -1.87 -20.20 -47.20
N GLU A 129 -1.84 -20.26 -48.53
CA GLU A 129 -3.05 -20.18 -49.38
C GLU A 129 -4.05 -21.34 -49.15
N ALA A 130 -3.64 -22.43 -48.50
CA ALA A 130 -4.48 -23.59 -48.19
C ALA A 130 -5.35 -23.42 -46.93
N THR A 131 -5.54 -22.19 -46.44
CA THR A 131 -6.27 -21.94 -45.20
C THR A 131 -7.78 -22.13 -45.40
N PRO A 132 -8.43 -23.03 -44.65
CA PRO A 132 -9.87 -23.28 -44.77
C PRO A 132 -10.73 -22.06 -44.43
N SER A 133 -12.01 -22.11 -44.78
CA SER A 133 -12.92 -20.98 -44.55
C SER A 133 -13.57 -21.01 -43.17
N THR A 134 -13.67 -22.18 -42.53
CA THR A 134 -14.35 -22.35 -41.25
C THR A 134 -13.38 -22.49 -40.08
N LYS A 135 -13.81 -22.05 -38.89
CA LYS A 135 -13.00 -22.09 -37.66
C LYS A 135 -12.55 -23.51 -37.29
N ALA A 136 -13.45 -24.48 -37.38
CA ALA A 136 -13.15 -25.87 -37.04
C ALA A 136 -12.10 -26.49 -37.98
N GLU A 137 -12.21 -26.23 -39.29
CA GLU A 137 -11.23 -26.74 -40.26
C GLU A 137 -9.86 -26.09 -40.11
N ILE A 138 -9.81 -24.78 -39.80
CA ILE A 138 -8.55 -24.09 -39.52
C ILE A 138 -7.89 -24.66 -38.25
N ILE A 139 -8.66 -24.91 -37.19
CA ILE A 139 -8.14 -25.53 -35.95
C ILE A 139 -7.58 -26.92 -36.26
N ALA A 140 -8.33 -27.78 -36.96
CA ALA A 140 -7.88 -29.12 -37.32
C ALA A 140 -6.60 -29.12 -38.17
N ALA A 141 -6.50 -28.22 -39.16
CA ALA A 141 -5.31 -28.09 -39.99
C ALA A 141 -4.10 -27.55 -39.20
N LEU A 142 -4.32 -26.66 -38.23
CA LEU A 142 -3.26 -26.20 -37.34
C LEU A 142 -2.84 -27.30 -36.36
N GLU A 143 -3.77 -28.08 -35.81
CA GLU A 143 -3.48 -29.21 -34.92
C GLU A 143 -2.72 -30.32 -35.64
N ASP A 144 -3.09 -30.64 -36.89
CA ASP A 144 -2.33 -31.59 -37.73
C ASP A 144 -0.91 -31.08 -37.96
N LYS A 145 -0.74 -29.78 -38.25
CA LYS A 145 0.58 -29.17 -38.40
C LYS A 145 1.39 -29.13 -37.09
N VAL A 146 0.75 -29.01 -35.93
CA VAL A 146 1.39 -29.12 -34.61
C VAL A 146 1.81 -30.57 -34.32
N SER A 147 1.04 -31.56 -34.76
CA SER A 147 1.32 -32.99 -34.56
C SER A 147 2.42 -33.51 -35.51
N GLN A 148 2.59 -32.87 -36.67
CA GLN A 148 3.60 -33.22 -37.69
C GLN A 148 4.95 -32.50 -37.52
N GLY A 149 5.10 -31.62 -36.53
CA GLY A 149 6.33 -30.86 -36.24
C GLY A 149 6.96 -31.29 -34.92
#